data_AF-A0A6I1JKW7-F1
#
_entry.id   AF-A0A6I1JKW7-F1
#
_cell.length_a   1.000
_cell.length_b   1.000
_cell.length_c   1.000
_cell.angle_alpha   90.00
_cell.angle_beta   90.00
_cell.angle_gamma   90.00
#
_symmetry.space_group_name_H-M   'P 1'
#
loop_
_entity.id
_entity.type
_entity.pdbx_description
1 polymer ?
#
loop_
_entity_poly.entity_id
_entity_poly.type
_entity_poly.pdbx_seq_one_letter_code
_entity_poly.pdbx_strand_id
1 'polypeptide(L)' 'MTPALHTPLMSVTNAISSVIVVGALLAVGVQVMDSGTVFARIFGFIALVLAAINIFGGFLVTQRMLAMYKAKDKPATSKG' A
#
# COMPACT_ATOMS: atom_id res chain seq x y z
N MET A 1 -20.88 -5.91 20.94
CA MET A 1 -20.03 -5.99 19.73
C MET A 1 -18.87 -5.04 19.93
N THR A 2 -17.66 -5.55 20.15
CA THR A 2 -16.43 -4.77 20.37
C THR A 2 -16.03 -4.08 19.05
N PRO A 3 -16.22 -2.75 18.89
CA PRO A 3 -16.08 -2.09 17.57
C PRO A 3 -14.63 -1.75 17.18
N ALA A 4 -13.66 -2.63 17.45
CA ALA A 4 -12.24 -2.25 17.39
C ALA A 4 -11.51 -2.64 16.09
N LEU A 5 -12.09 -3.44 15.19
CA LEU A 5 -11.34 -4.03 14.06
C LEU A 5 -11.86 -3.73 12.64
N HIS A 6 -13.06 -3.17 12.41
CA HIS A 6 -13.49 -2.90 11.02
C HIS A 6 -12.59 -1.87 10.32
N THR A 7 -12.10 -0.85 11.03
CA THR A 7 -11.21 0.18 10.46
C THR A 7 -9.78 -0.33 10.19
N PRO A 8 -9.13 -1.08 11.11
CA PRO A 8 -7.85 -1.76 10.82
C PRO A 8 -7.98 -2.84 9.74
N LEU A 9 -9.05 -3.63 9.76
CA LEU A 9 -9.30 -4.70 8.78
C LEU A 9 -9.47 -4.11 7.37
N MET A 10 -10.13 -2.97 7.25
CA MET A 10 -10.25 -2.22 5.99
C MET A 10 -8.90 -1.70 5.49
N SER A 11 -7.98 -1.33 6.40
CA SER A 11 -6.64 -0.92 5.99
C SER A 11 -5.79 -2.11 5.51
N VAL A 12 -5.96 -3.29 6.12
CA VAL A 12 -5.27 -4.52 5.70
C VAL A 12 -5.77 -5.01 4.35
N THR A 13 -7.08 -4.97 4.08
CA THR A 13 -7.59 -5.36 2.75
C THR A 13 -7.10 -4.42 1.65
N ASN A 14 -6.92 -3.13 1.93
CA ASN A 14 -6.30 -2.19 1.01
C ASN A 14 -4.83 -2.57 0.70
N ALA A 15 -4.05 -2.95 1.71
CA ALA A 15 -2.68 -3.44 1.49
C ALA A 15 -2.64 -4.76 0.70
N ILE A 16 -3.58 -5.68 0.93
CA ILE A 16 -3.67 -6.96 0.17
C ILE A 16 -4.02 -6.71 -1.31
N SER A 17 -4.82 -5.69 -1.62
CA SER A 17 -5.15 -5.32 -3.00
C SER A 17 -3.92 -4.99 -3.86
N SER A 18 -2.77 -4.72 -3.22
CA SER A 18 -1.51 -4.45 -3.89
C SER A 18 -0.89 -5.64 -4.64
N VAL A 19 -1.50 -6.83 -4.59
CA VAL A 19 -1.10 -7.98 -5.43
C VAL A 19 -1.07 -7.66 -6.93
N ILE A 20 -1.77 -6.59 -7.34
CA ILE A 20 -1.72 -5.99 -8.69
C ILE A 20 -0.28 -5.70 -9.16
N VAL A 21 0.66 -5.46 -8.24
CA VAL A 21 2.09 -5.25 -8.56
C VAL A 21 2.70 -6.40 -9.37
N VAL A 22 2.24 -7.64 -9.16
CA VAL A 22 2.72 -8.82 -9.91
C VAL A 22 2.33 -8.70 -11.38
N GLY A 23 1.09 -8.31 -11.68
CA GLY A 23 0.62 -8.09 -13.03
C GLY A 23 1.35 -6.93 -13.72
N ALA A 24 1.63 -5.85 -12.98
CA ALA A 24 2.40 -4.71 -13.49
C ALA A 24 3.85 -5.09 -13.85
N LEU A 25 4.52 -5.88 -13.01
CA LEU A 25 5.88 -6.39 -13.29
C LEU A 25 5.91 -7.28 -14.53
N LEU A 26 4.91 -8.15 -14.70
CA LEU A 26 4.79 -8.96 -15.91
C LEU A 26 4.59 -8.08 -17.16
N ALA A 27 3.72 -7.07 -17.09
CA ALA A 27 3.46 -6.16 -18.20
C ALA A 27 4.69 -5.33 -18.62
N VAL A 28 5.50 -4.86 -17.67
CA VAL A 28 6.76 -4.16 -17.94
C VAL A 28 7.85 -5.10 -18.45
N GLY A 29 7.90 -6.32 -17.91
CA GLY A 29 8.91 -7.33 -18.23
C GLY A 29 8.76 -7.98 -19.60
N VAL A 30 7.64 -7.77 -20.30
CA VAL A 30 7.45 -8.26 -21.67
C VAL A 30 8.56 -7.72 -22.59
N GLN A 31 9.16 -8.62 -23.37
CA GLN A 31 10.13 -8.25 -24.39
C GLN A 31 9.46 -7.52 -25.55
N VAL A 32 10.13 -6.51 -26.09
CA VAL A 32 9.59 -5.73 -27.21
C VAL A 32 9.74 -6.53 -28.49
N MET A 33 8.81 -7.46 -28.71
CA MET A 33 8.80 -8.32 -29.91
C MET A 33 7.90 -7.76 -31.02
N ASP A 34 6.89 -6.94 -30.65
CA ASP A 34 5.91 -6.37 -31.58
C ASP A 34 5.47 -4.95 -31.17
N SER A 35 4.90 -4.16 -32.07
CA SER A 35 4.40 -2.80 -31.79
C SER A 35 3.40 -2.73 -30.62
N GLY A 36 2.63 -3.80 -30.39
CA GLY A 36 1.69 -3.89 -29.24
C GLY A 36 2.37 -3.97 -27.87
N THR A 37 3.62 -4.43 -27.82
CA THR A 37 4.38 -4.59 -26.57
C THR A 37 4.87 -3.26 -25.99
N VAL A 38 5.00 -2.21 -26.82
CA VAL A 38 5.34 -0.85 -26.36
C VAL A 38 4.21 -0.28 -25.51
N PHE A 39 2.96 -0.43 -25.96
CA PHE A 39 1.79 -0.02 -25.18
C PHE A 39 1.70 -0.81 -23.87
N ALA A 40 1.90 -2.13 -23.92
CA ALA A 40 1.92 -2.97 -22.72
C ALA A 40 2.96 -2.51 -21.69
N ARG A 41 4.16 -2.12 -22.14
CA ARG A 41 5.20 -1.57 -21.25
C ARG A 41 4.83 -0.23 -20.65
N ILE A 42 4.27 0.70 -21.43
CA ILE A 42 3.86 2.02 -20.94
C ILE A 42 2.76 1.88 -19.89
N PHE A 43 1.71 1.12 -20.19
CA PHE A 43 0.63 0.85 -19.24
C PHE A 43 1.11 0.05 -18.04
N GLY A 44 2.01 -0.92 -18.23
CA GLY A 44 2.65 -1.67 -17.16
C GLY A 44 3.45 -0.77 -16.23
N PHE A 45 4.18 0.20 -16.77
CA PHE A 45 4.96 1.15 -15.97
C PHE A 45 4.05 2.06 -15.14
N ILE A 46 2.98 2.58 -15.74
CA ILE A 46 1.96 3.36 -15.00
C ILE A 46 1.32 2.50 -13.91
N ALA A 47 0.93 1.26 -14.23
CA ALA A 47 0.38 0.32 -13.27
C ALA A 47 1.36 0.02 -12.12
N LEU A 48 2.66 -0.08 -12.40
CA LEU A 48 3.69 -0.31 -11.41
C LEU A 48 3.82 0.87 -10.44
N VAL A 49 3.80 2.10 -10.95
CA VAL A 49 3.81 3.33 -10.14
C VAL A 49 2.58 3.42 -9.26
N LEU A 50 1.39 3.16 -9.82
CA LEU A 50 0.14 3.18 -9.05
C LEU A 50 0.10 2.07 -8.00
N ALA A 51 0.58 0.88 -8.32
CA ALA A 51 0.72 -0.22 -7.37
C ALA A 51 1.68 0.15 -6.22
N ALA A 52 2.82 0.78 -6.53
CA ALA A 52 3.75 1.26 -5.52
C ALA A 52 3.09 2.27 -4.57
N ILE A 53 2.33 3.25 -5.09
CA ILE A 53 1.60 4.22 -4.26
C ILE A 53 0.60 3.51 -3.33
N ASN A 54 -0.14 2.52 -3.85
CA ASN A 54 -1.10 1.75 -3.05
C ASN A 54 -0.40 0.97 -1.92
N ILE A 55 0.72 0.30 -2.22
CA ILE A 55 1.56 -0.41 -1.24
C ILE A 55 2.00 0.55 -0.13
N PHE A 56 2.77 1.59 -0.50
CA PHE A 56 3.39 2.48 0.48
C PHE A 56 2.35 3.32 1.23
N GLY A 57 1.34 3.83 0.54
CA GLY A 57 0.24 4.59 1.14
C GLY A 57 -0.60 3.74 2.09
N GLY A 58 -0.92 2.50 1.68
CA GLY A 58 -1.63 1.53 2.51
C GLY A 58 -0.89 1.23 3.81
N PHE A 59 0.40 0.89 3.73
CA PHE A 59 1.23 0.60 4.91
C PHE A 59 1.41 1.82 5.82
N LEU A 60 1.62 3.02 5.27
CA LEU A 60 1.78 4.25 6.07
C LEU A 60 0.50 4.59 6.82
N VAL A 61 -0.66 4.46 6.17
CA VAL A 61 -1.96 4.70 6.81
C VAL A 61 -2.24 3.64 7.87
N THR A 62 -1.96 2.36 7.62
CA THR A 62 -2.09 1.30 8.65
C THR A 62 -1.21 1.59 9.85
N GLN A 63 0.06 1.99 9.63
CA GLN A 63 0.96 2.37 10.72
C GLN A 63 0.42 3.55 11.52
N ARG A 64 -0.10 4.58 10.85
CA ARG A 64 -0.72 5.74 11.52
C ARG A 64 -1.96 5.34 12.31
N MET A 65 -2.78 4.43 11.78
CA MET A 65 -3.95 3.89 12.46
C MET A 65 -3.57 3.07 13.70
N LEU A 66 -2.58 2.19 13.59
CA LEU A 66 -2.07 1.39 14.72
C LEU A 66 -1.35 2.27 15.76
N ALA A 67 -0.65 3.32 15.33
CA ALA A 67 -0.01 4.29 16.22
C ALA A 67 -1.02 5.12 17.02
N MET A 68 -2.28 5.24 16.58
CA MET A 68 -3.35 5.85 17.37
C MET A 68 -3.88 4.91 18.48
N TYR A 69 -3.68 3.60 18.36
CA TYR A 69 -4.01 2.63 19.41
C TYR A 69 -2.89 2.44 20.43
N LYS A 70 -1.63 2.71 20.07
CA LYS A 70 -0.59 2.96 21.06
C LYS A 70 -0.82 4.35 21.62
N ALA A 71 -1.37 4.43 22.84
CA ALA A 71 -1.38 5.68 23.58
C ALA A 71 0.03 6.27 23.53
N LYS A 72 0.15 7.50 23.02
CA LYS A 72 1.35 8.33 23.12
C LYS A 72 1.92 8.08 24.51
N ASP A 73 3.12 7.50 24.61
CA ASP A 73 3.86 7.47 25.86
C ASP A 73 3.89 8.91 26.35
N LYS A 74 3.05 9.23 27.33
CA LYS A 74 3.16 10.47 28.07
C LYS A 74 4.48 10.32 28.79
N PRO A 75 5.52 11.10 28.50
CA PRO A 75 6.69 11.08 29.35
C PRO A 75 6.18 11.60 30.70
N ALA A 76 6.12 10.71 31.68
CA ALA A 76 5.92 11.06 33.06
C ALA A 76 7.15 11.84 33.51
N THR A 77 7.08 13.18 33.44
CA THR A 77 7.92 14.03 34.27
C THR A 77 7.04 15.04 34.99
N SER A 78 6.64 14.61 36.18
CA SER A 78 6.29 15.44 37.32
C SER A 78 7.56 16.13 37.84
N LYS A 79 7.49 17.44 38.09
CA LYS A 79 7.94 18.16 39.30
C LYS A 79 8.38 19.60 38.97
N GLY A 80 7.87 20.52 39.79
CA GLY A 80 8.05 21.96 39.78
C GLY A 80 6.91 22.57 40.57
#